data_AF-A0A2N8ERN3-F1
#
_entry.id   AF-A0A2N8ERN3-F1
#
_cell.length_a   1.000
_cell.length_b   1.000
_cell.length_c   1.000
_cell.angle_alpha   90.00
_cell.angle_beta   90.00
_cell.angle_gamma   90.00
#
_symmetry.space_group_name_H-M   'P 1'
#
loop_
_entity.id
_entity.type
_entity.pdbx_description
1 polymer ?
#
loop_
_entity_poly.entity_id
_entity_poly.type
_entity_poly.pdbx_seq_one_letter_code
_entity_poly.pdbx_strand_id
1 'polypeptide(L)'
;MRKMVLIIAILALAGCGEGNRVDAPKPKPAMAAVPAPVSGPQWDLEVRGETPQAVSDLSGWLIEHSFMSSVVKENGNTRILVGPFSSKAEAEAKQDEVRAALTRSKKQNIELLVLERPAAQ
;
A
#
# COMPACT_ATOMS: atom_id res chain seq x y z
N MET A 1 4.17 -29.63 18.30
CA MET A 1 5.59 -29.55 18.71
C MET A 1 6.42 -30.59 17.98
N ARG A 2 6.94 -30.30 16.78
CA ARG A 2 8.13 -30.97 16.21
C ARG A 2 8.92 -29.92 15.43
N LYS A 3 10.12 -29.63 15.97
CA LYS A 3 11.13 -28.75 15.38
C LYS A 3 11.62 -29.36 14.07
N MET A 4 11.74 -28.55 13.02
CA MET A 4 12.67 -28.83 11.93
C MET A 4 13.53 -27.59 11.72
N VAL A 5 14.66 -27.62 12.43
CA VAL A 5 15.79 -26.74 12.20
C VAL A 5 16.55 -27.35 11.02
N LEU A 6 16.62 -26.63 9.91
CA LEU A 6 17.49 -26.96 8.78
C LEU A 6 18.71 -26.04 8.82
N ILE A 7 19.78 -26.56 9.44
CA ILE A 7 21.13 -26.02 9.37
C ILE A 7 21.63 -26.30 7.96
N ILE A 8 21.88 -25.25 7.17
CA ILE A 8 22.65 -25.37 5.93
C ILE A 8 24.02 -24.76 6.22
N ALA A 9 24.94 -25.65 6.58
CA ALA A 9 26.37 -25.38 6.56
C ALA A 9 26.83 -25.41 5.10
N ILE A 10 27.38 -24.30 4.61
CA ILE A 10 28.12 -24.29 3.35
C ILE A 10 29.60 -24.10 3.69
N LEU A 11 30.36 -25.13 3.32
CA LEU A 11 31.80 -25.26 3.36
C LEU A 11 32.52 -23.97 2.95
N ALA A 12 33.42 -23.50 3.82
CA ALA A 12 34.51 -22.63 3.42
C ALA A 12 35.58 -23.47 2.72
N LEU A 13 35.65 -23.39 1.38
CA LEU A 13 36.84 -23.82 0.64
C LEU A 13 37.81 -22.63 0.60
N ALA A 14 38.83 -22.69 1.46
CA ALA A 14 40.03 -21.88 1.31
C ALA A 14 40.78 -22.34 0.05
N GLY A 15 40.63 -21.58 -1.03
CA GLY A 15 41.46 -21.66 -2.23
C GLY A 15 42.46 -20.52 -2.21
N CYS A 16 43.73 -20.85 -1.95
CA CYS A 16 44.90 -20.00 -2.19
C CYS A 16 45.22 -20.05 -3.70
N GLY A 17 45.30 -18.89 -4.36
CA GLY A 17 45.56 -18.79 -5.79
C GLY A 17 45.65 -17.35 -6.26
N GLU A 18 46.87 -16.81 -6.24
CA GLU A 18 47.28 -15.51 -6.76
C GLU A 18 47.26 -15.52 -8.30
N GLY A 19 46.62 -14.55 -8.97
CA GLY A 19 46.65 -14.46 -10.44
C GLY A 19 45.61 -13.54 -11.11
N ASN A 20 46.02 -12.32 -11.44
CA ASN A 20 45.72 -11.52 -12.65
C ASN A 20 44.27 -11.32 -13.17
N ARG A 21 43.78 -10.08 -12.94
CA ARG A 21 43.06 -9.12 -13.83
C ARG A 21 41.78 -9.51 -14.63
N VAL A 22 40.84 -8.55 -14.49
CA VAL A 22 39.76 -8.08 -15.38
C VAL A 22 38.60 -9.01 -15.69
N ASP A 23 37.46 -8.78 -15.02
CA ASP A 23 36.15 -8.80 -15.67
C ASP A 23 35.15 -7.89 -14.92
N ALA A 24 34.18 -7.36 -15.64
CA ALA A 24 33.43 -6.13 -15.36
C ALA A 24 32.54 -6.18 -14.09
N PRO A 25 32.22 -5.01 -13.46
CA PRO A 25 31.24 -4.98 -12.38
C PRO A 25 29.85 -5.33 -12.93
N LYS A 26 29.38 -6.52 -12.55
CA LYS A 26 28.00 -6.95 -12.71
C LYS A 26 27.06 -5.89 -12.10
N PRO A 27 26.05 -5.39 -12.82
CA PRO A 27 25.18 -4.34 -12.29
C PRO A 27 24.46 -4.88 -11.06
N LYS A 28 24.72 -4.22 -9.92
CA LYS A 28 24.02 -4.43 -8.66
C LYS A 28 22.53 -4.28 -8.95
N PRO A 29 21.66 -5.24 -8.60
CA PRO A 29 20.23 -5.08 -8.79
C PRO A 29 19.82 -3.78 -8.08
N ALA A 30 19.17 -2.89 -8.82
CA ALA A 30 18.65 -1.64 -8.29
C ALA A 30 17.76 -2.00 -7.10
N MET A 31 18.24 -1.66 -5.90
CA MET A 31 17.47 -1.76 -4.69
C MET A 31 16.22 -0.91 -4.93
N ALA A 32 15.05 -1.56 -4.97
CA ALA A 32 13.78 -0.87 -5.11
C ALA A 32 13.79 0.29 -4.11
N ALA A 33 13.65 1.52 -4.60
CA ALA A 33 13.64 2.70 -3.76
C ALA A 33 12.51 2.50 -2.74
N VAL A 34 12.89 2.34 -1.46
CA VAL A 34 11.93 2.41 -0.37
C VAL A 34 11.35 3.82 -0.42
N PRO A 35 10.02 4.00 -0.53
CA PRO A 35 9.44 5.33 -0.53
C PRO A 35 9.90 6.05 0.75
N ALA A 36 10.40 7.28 0.58
CA ALA A 36 10.90 8.06 1.69
C ALA A 36 9.80 8.22 2.75
N PRO A 37 10.13 8.16 4.06
CA PRO A 37 9.15 8.40 5.10
C PRO A 37 8.63 9.83 4.96
N VAL A 38 7.34 9.95 4.65
CA VAL A 38 6.63 11.23 4.59
C VAL A 38 6.49 11.75 6.02
N SER A 39 7.30 12.75 6.35
CA SER A 39 7.29 13.41 7.65
C SER A 39 6.28 14.55 7.62
N GLY A 40 5.03 14.26 7.99
CA GLY A 40 3.93 15.24 8.04
C GLY A 40 2.57 14.58 8.23
N PRO A 41 1.53 15.35 8.61
CA PRO A 41 0.17 14.85 8.61
C PRO A 41 -0.17 14.26 7.23
N GLN A 42 -0.87 13.14 7.22
CA GLN A 42 -1.33 12.50 5.99
C GLN A 42 -2.85 12.55 5.95
N TRP A 43 -3.43 12.51 4.76
CA TRP A 43 -4.87 12.45 4.62
C TRP A 43 -5.29 11.20 3.87
N ASP A 44 -6.37 10.57 4.28
CA ASP A 44 -7.01 9.51 3.52
C ASP A 44 -8.45 9.91 3.21
N LEU A 45 -8.97 9.38 2.12
CA LEU A 45 -10.39 9.37 1.85
C LEU A 45 -10.96 8.01 2.27
N GLU A 46 -11.79 7.99 3.29
CA GLU A 46 -12.56 6.81 3.65
C GLU A 46 -13.80 6.68 2.77
N VAL A 47 -13.98 5.50 2.19
CA VAL A 47 -15.14 5.11 1.39
C VAL A 47 -15.91 4.04 2.17
N ARG A 48 -17.08 4.41 2.70
CA ARG A 48 -17.89 3.53 3.54
C ARG A 48 -19.11 3.04 2.81
N GLY A 49 -19.32 1.73 2.84
CA GLY A 49 -20.62 1.12 2.55
C GLY A 49 -21.42 0.91 3.82
N GLU A 50 -22.75 0.95 3.71
CA GLU A 50 -23.68 0.76 4.84
C GLU A 50 -23.62 -0.65 5.45
N THR A 51 -23.15 -1.65 4.69
CA THR A 51 -23.06 -3.04 5.13
C THR A 51 -21.67 -3.65 4.90
N PRO A 52 -21.28 -4.71 5.63
CA PRO A 52 -20.02 -5.41 5.40
C PRO A 52 -19.88 -5.97 3.97
N GLN A 53 -20.99 -6.41 3.36
CA GLN A 53 -20.98 -6.88 1.98
C GLN A 53 -20.73 -5.74 0.98
N ALA A 54 -21.24 -4.54 1.28
CA ALA A 54 -20.93 -3.36 0.50
C ALA A 54 -19.43 -3.01 0.55
N VAL A 55 -18.71 -3.28 1.65
CA VAL A 55 -17.26 -3.04 1.71
C VAL A 55 -16.49 -3.88 0.68
N SER A 56 -16.84 -5.17 0.54
CA SER A 56 -16.20 -6.03 -0.48
C SER A 56 -16.54 -5.58 -1.91
N ASP A 57 -17.80 -5.29 -2.20
CA ASP A 57 -18.22 -4.76 -3.53
C ASP A 57 -17.53 -3.44 -3.87
N LEU A 58 -17.48 -2.51 -2.91
CA LEU A 58 -16.85 -1.21 -3.08
C LEU A 58 -15.36 -1.32 -3.30
N SER A 59 -14.68 -2.23 -2.60
CA SER A 59 -13.25 -2.45 -2.80
C SER A 59 -12.95 -2.95 -4.22
N GLY A 60 -13.75 -3.89 -4.74
CA GLY A 60 -13.63 -4.35 -6.13
C GLY A 60 -13.89 -3.22 -7.13
N TRP A 61 -14.97 -2.47 -6.92
CA TRP A 61 -15.34 -1.38 -7.81
C TRP A 61 -14.30 -0.26 -7.85
N LEU A 62 -13.69 0.10 -6.71
CA LEU A 62 -12.62 1.10 -6.65
C LEU A 62 -11.40 0.67 -7.47
N ILE A 63 -11.04 -0.62 -7.43
CA ILE A 63 -9.95 -1.19 -8.24
C ILE A 63 -10.30 -1.11 -9.73
N GLU A 64 -11.51 -1.51 -10.12
CA GLU A 64 -12.00 -1.43 -11.50
C GLU A 64 -11.98 0.01 -12.04
N HIS A 65 -12.22 0.99 -11.16
CA HIS A 65 -12.18 2.42 -11.49
C HIS A 65 -10.81 3.08 -11.26
N SER A 66 -9.74 2.31 -11.05
CA SER A 66 -8.37 2.79 -10.86
C SER A 66 -8.17 3.71 -9.64
N PHE A 67 -9.05 3.62 -8.65
CA PHE A 67 -8.84 4.25 -7.34
C PHE A 67 -8.00 3.34 -6.47
N MET A 68 -6.74 3.74 -6.25
CA MET A 68 -5.82 3.03 -5.36
C MET A 68 -6.36 3.09 -3.93
N SER A 69 -6.90 1.98 -3.47
CA SER A 69 -7.53 1.84 -2.16
C SER A 69 -6.88 0.71 -1.35
N SER A 70 -6.92 0.86 -0.03
CA SER A 70 -6.45 -0.11 0.95
C SER A 70 -7.58 -0.45 1.90
N VAL A 71 -7.75 -1.73 2.21
CA VAL A 71 -8.72 -2.18 3.21
C VAL A 71 -8.02 -2.35 4.55
N VAL A 72 -8.45 -1.61 5.56
CA VAL A 72 -7.89 -1.65 6.90
C VAL A 72 -8.94 -2.12 7.90
N LYS A 73 -8.50 -2.82 8.95
CA LYS A 73 -9.35 -3.15 10.11
C LYS A 73 -9.00 -2.22 11.24
N GLU A 74 -9.95 -1.37 11.64
CA GLU A 74 -9.77 -0.41 12.73
C GLU A 74 -10.96 -0.53 13.68
N ASN A 75 -10.72 -0.66 14.99
CA ASN A 75 -11.77 -0.76 16.01
C ASN A 75 -12.79 -1.89 15.75
N GLY A 76 -12.35 -3.00 15.13
CA GLY A 76 -13.22 -4.12 14.74
C GLY A 76 -14.04 -3.89 13.47
N ASN A 77 -13.96 -2.69 12.87
CA ASN A 77 -14.64 -2.35 11.62
C ASN A 77 -13.68 -2.43 10.44
N THR A 78 -14.18 -2.94 9.31
CA THR A 78 -13.46 -2.94 8.04
C THR A 78 -13.72 -1.62 7.32
N ARG A 79 -12.67 -0.87 7.01
CA ARG A 79 -12.72 0.42 6.31
C ARG A 79 -11.94 0.37 5.01
N ILE A 80 -12.39 1.13 4.02
CA ILE A 80 -11.67 1.30 2.75
C ILE A 80 -11.10 2.71 2.74
N LEU A 81 -9.79 2.82 2.57
CA LEU A 81 -9.06 4.08 2.51
C LEU A 81 -8.47 4.28 1.11
N VAL A 82 -8.66 5.45 0.52
CA VAL A 82 -8.01 5.88 -0.72
C VAL A 82 -6.96 6.92 -0.32
N GLY A 83 -5.72 6.72 -0.73
CA GLY A 83 -4.57 7.52 -0.26
C GLY A 83 -3.41 6.63 0.20
N PRO A 84 -2.42 7.19 0.93
CA PRO A 84 -2.44 8.50 1.58
C PRO A 84 -2.10 9.69 0.66
N PHE A 85 -2.70 10.84 0.96
CA PHE A 85 -2.45 12.14 0.33
C PHE A 85 -1.57 13.04 1.20
N SER A 86 -0.85 13.96 0.56
CA SER A 86 0.08 14.88 1.24
C SER A 86 -0.57 16.21 1.65
N SER A 87 -1.85 16.41 1.32
CA SER A 87 -2.62 17.59 1.71
C SER A 87 -4.12 17.28 1.74
N LYS A 88 -4.86 17.97 2.62
CA LYS A 88 -6.32 17.88 2.70
C LYS A 88 -6.99 18.19 1.35
N ALA A 89 -6.51 19.23 0.66
CA ALA A 89 -7.05 19.64 -0.64
C ALA A 89 -6.91 18.53 -1.70
N GLU A 90 -5.85 17.74 -1.68
CA GLU A 90 -5.70 16.58 -2.59
C GLU A 90 -6.71 15.48 -2.26
N ALA A 91 -6.94 15.21 -0.97
CA ALA A 91 -7.94 14.24 -0.52
C ALA A 91 -9.37 14.68 -0.89
N GLU A 92 -9.68 15.98 -0.74
CA GLU A 92 -10.97 16.58 -1.14
C GLU A 92 -11.17 16.56 -2.66
N ALA A 93 -10.12 16.83 -3.45
CA ALA A 93 -10.18 16.68 -4.90
C ALA A 93 -10.46 15.22 -5.29
N LYS A 94 -9.78 14.25 -4.65
CA LYS A 94 -10.06 12.84 -4.90
C LYS A 94 -11.46 12.43 -4.44
N GLN A 95 -11.98 13.03 -3.38
CA GLN A 95 -13.35 12.82 -2.92
C GLN A 95 -14.37 13.21 -3.99
N ASP A 96 -14.18 14.35 -4.67
CA ASP A 96 -15.06 14.78 -5.76
C ASP A 96 -14.98 13.83 -6.96
N GLU A 97 -13.77 13.38 -7.33
CA GLU A 97 -13.57 12.40 -8.40
C GLU A 97 -14.30 11.07 -8.11
N VAL A 98 -14.13 10.53 -6.89
CA VAL A 98 -14.81 9.30 -6.46
C VAL A 98 -16.32 9.52 -6.45
N ARG A 99 -16.81 10.65 -5.91
CA ARG A 99 -18.24 10.97 -5.88
C ARG A 99 -18.84 11.05 -7.28
N ALA A 100 -18.16 11.70 -8.21
CA ALA A 100 -18.59 11.80 -9.60
C ALA A 100 -18.64 10.41 -10.25
N ALA A 101 -17.63 9.56 -10.01
CA ALA A 101 -17.61 8.19 -10.53
C ALA A 101 -18.74 7.33 -9.93
N LEU A 102 -19.00 7.43 -8.62
CA LEU A 102 -20.11 6.73 -7.95
C LEU A 102 -21.46 7.15 -8.51
N THR A 103 -21.65 8.46 -8.74
CA THR A 103 -22.89 9.02 -9.31
C THR A 103 -23.11 8.50 -10.73
N ARG A 104 -22.07 8.49 -11.58
CA ARG A 104 -22.12 7.95 -12.93
C ARG A 104 -22.48 6.47 -12.95
N SER A 105 -21.94 5.70 -12.00
CA SER A 105 -22.23 4.28 -11.83
C SER A 105 -23.52 4.00 -11.04
N LYS A 106 -24.29 5.04 -10.68
CA LYS A 106 -25.54 4.95 -9.90
C LYS A 106 -25.39 4.17 -8.59
N LYS A 107 -24.19 4.18 -7.99
CA LYS A 107 -23.98 3.59 -6.68
C LYS A 107 -24.54 4.53 -5.62
N GLN A 108 -25.28 3.97 -4.67
CA GLN A 108 -25.99 4.69 -3.60
C GLN A 108 -25.58 4.13 -2.24
N ASN A 109 -25.93 4.84 -1.15
CA ASN A 109 -25.64 4.42 0.22
C ASN A 109 -24.13 4.27 0.51
N ILE A 110 -23.35 5.21 -0.03
CA ILE A 110 -21.90 5.28 0.16
C ILE A 110 -21.58 6.63 0.78
N GLU A 111 -20.86 6.60 1.90
CA GLU A 111 -20.34 7.78 2.56
C GLU A 111 -18.86 7.97 2.21
N LEU A 112 -18.48 9.23 1.98
CA LEU A 112 -17.12 9.63 1.62
C LEU A 112 -16.62 10.62 2.66
N LEU A 113 -15.59 10.26 3.42
CA LEU A 113 -15.08 11.05 4.54
C LEU A 113 -13.57 11.30 4.39
N VAL A 114 -13.13 12.55 4.43
CA VAL A 114 -11.70 12.87 4.48
C VAL A 114 -11.22 12.75 5.93
N LEU A 115 -10.22 11.92 6.15
CA LEU A 115 -9.59 11.66 7.43
C LEU A 115 -8.19 12.25 7.45
N GLU A 116 -7.81 12.86 8.57
CA GLU A 116 -6.42 13.22 8.87
C GLU A 116 -5.79 12.11 9.71
N ARG A 117 -4.63 11.63 9.29
CA ARG A 117 -3.77 10.74 10.07
C ARG A 117 -2.61 11.52 10.66
N PRO A 118 -2.29 11.30 11.95
CA PRO A 118 -1.05 11.81 12.50
C PRO A 118 0.14 11.23 11.73
N ALA A 119 1.21 12.02 11.59
CA ALA A 119 2.46 11.52 11.04
C ALA A 119 2.86 10.25 11.81
N ALA A 120 3.14 9.16 11.09
CA ALA A 120 3.66 7.95 11.71
C ALA A 120 4.98 8.32 12.41
N GLN A 121 5.02 8.17 13.74
CA GLN A 121 6.22 8.39 14.55
C GLN A 121 7.17 7.21 14.44
#